data_AF-A0A3C1C5G7-F1
#
_entry.id   AF-A0A3C1C5G7-F1
#
_cell.length_a   1.000
_cell.length_b   1.000
_cell.length_c   1.000
_cell.angle_alpha   90.00
_cell.angle_beta   90.00
_cell.angle_gamma   90.00
#
_symmetry.space_group_name_H-M   'P 1'
#
loop_
_entity.id
_entity.type
_entity.pdbx_description
1 polymer ?
#
loop_
_entity_poly.entity_id
_entity_poly.type
_entity_poly.pdbx_seq_one_letter_code
_entity_poly.pdbx_strand_id
1 'polypeptide(L)'
;MSKVYAVAGDGSIDFGFAGRIVIAELTSDEASRKLESVLEEKYFKEANVAISIANFVEGDVLVTGAVRSPGNLPFRGDSILTLVEAISRSGGLAATAAGDRVRILRWVPGGSMERQSIEVNVQAMLDTMDFSKDQYLRPRDIVVVPSRGEEEGRNEFLALGEVKTPGFHPYTEGLDVIKAVSLVGGLGEFADWGGARILRPRSSGEYAVVPLDLSRLFSAADMSVNQPLQKGDIFFVPSVRNLVRAQVFLLGEVNKAGAVSLTPGPNSTVARLILEHGGMTQFANPGKVQIQRTTPDGSKKTMLVDIGRILKEGSFEEDVPLQDGDVIIVPEKGLLGL
;
A
#
# COMPACT_ATOMS: atom_id res chain seq x y z
N MET A 1 -16.15 23.17 19.64
CA MET A 1 -16.71 22.32 18.57
C MET A 1 -15.73 21.17 18.36
N SER A 2 -16.20 19.91 18.40
CA SER A 2 -15.39 18.74 18.05
C SER A 2 -15.52 18.45 16.56
N LYS A 3 -14.39 18.23 15.88
CA LYS A 3 -14.35 17.89 14.45
C LYS A 3 -13.36 16.74 14.25
N VAL A 4 -13.69 15.82 13.35
CA VAL A 4 -12.84 14.67 13.02
C VAL A 4 -11.94 15.04 11.86
N TYR A 5 -10.66 14.72 12.00
CA TYR A 5 -9.63 14.94 10.98
C TYR A 5 -9.02 13.60 10.60
N ALA A 6 -8.97 13.32 9.29
CA ALA A 6 -8.30 12.13 8.79
C ALA A 6 -6.78 12.33 8.81
N VAL A 7 -6.05 11.29 9.25
CA VAL A 7 -4.59 11.25 9.18
C VAL A 7 -4.20 10.78 7.78
N ALA A 8 -3.49 11.61 7.05
CA ALA A 8 -2.95 11.29 5.73
C ALA A 8 -1.87 10.20 5.82
N GLY A 9 -1.53 9.58 4.69
CA GLY A 9 -0.56 8.47 4.64
C GLY A 9 0.85 8.81 5.13
N ASP A 10 1.22 10.09 5.19
CA ASP A 10 2.48 10.57 5.77
C ASP A 10 2.35 11.00 7.24
N GLY A 11 1.21 10.69 7.88
CA GLY A 11 0.97 10.94 9.29
C GLY A 11 0.62 12.40 9.64
N SER A 12 0.20 13.20 8.65
CA SER A 12 -0.27 14.57 8.88
C SER A 12 -1.80 14.68 8.90
N ILE A 13 -2.30 15.74 9.51
CA ILE A 13 -3.70 16.15 9.41
C ILE A 13 -3.79 17.49 8.67
N ASP A 14 -4.88 17.70 7.93
CA ASP A 14 -5.24 19.00 7.37
C ASP A 14 -6.15 19.73 8.36
N PHE A 15 -5.58 20.65 9.14
CA PHE A 15 -6.28 21.38 10.18
C PHE A 15 -6.86 22.72 9.69
N GLY A 16 -7.61 22.67 8.59
CA GLY A 16 -8.35 23.83 8.09
C GLY A 16 -7.46 25.04 7.83
N PHE A 17 -7.75 26.18 8.46
CA PHE A 17 -6.98 27.41 8.25
C PHE A 17 -5.54 27.35 8.78
N ALA A 18 -5.24 26.45 9.73
CA ALA A 18 -3.88 26.23 10.22
C ALA A 18 -3.03 25.38 9.25
N GLY A 19 -3.67 24.83 8.21
CA GLY A 19 -3.02 24.01 7.20
C GLY A 19 -2.56 22.66 7.73
N ARG A 20 -1.52 22.14 7.10
CA ARG A 20 -1.05 20.77 7.29
C ARG A 20 -0.14 20.64 8.51
N ILE A 21 -0.49 19.76 9.44
CA ILE A 21 0.24 19.56 10.69
C ILE A 21 0.61 18.07 10.82
N VAL A 22 1.90 17.77 10.88
CA VAL A 22 2.39 16.41 11.10
C VAL A 22 2.13 16.00 12.55
N ILE A 23 1.39 14.92 12.76
CA ILE A 23 1.11 14.36 14.09
C ILE A 23 1.55 12.90 14.23
N ALA A 24 2.24 12.37 13.21
CA ALA A 24 2.83 11.04 13.23
C ALA A 24 3.77 10.85 14.42
N GLU A 25 3.75 9.64 15.01
CA GLU A 25 4.62 9.25 16.13
C GLU A 25 4.44 10.10 17.41
N LEU A 26 3.43 10.98 17.46
CA LEU A 26 3.07 11.72 18.65
C LEU A 26 1.94 11.02 19.41
N THR A 27 1.99 11.08 20.73
CA THR A 27 0.84 10.79 21.58
C THR A 27 -0.27 11.84 21.38
N SER A 28 -1.50 11.54 21.80
CA SER A 28 -2.61 12.50 21.78
C SER A 28 -2.27 13.81 22.49
N ASP A 29 -1.52 13.72 23.58
CA ASP A 29 -1.16 14.88 24.42
C ASP A 29 -0.04 15.71 23.79
N GLU A 30 0.92 15.06 23.13
CA GLU A 30 1.95 15.75 22.35
C GLU A 30 1.38 16.39 21.10
N ALA A 31 0.49 15.69 20.40
CA ALA A 31 -0.23 16.24 19.25
C ALA A 31 -1.11 17.44 19.68
N SER A 32 -1.77 17.36 20.84
CA SER A 32 -2.57 18.46 21.40
C SER A 32 -1.71 19.70 21.64
N ARG A 33 -0.59 19.55 22.35
CA ARG A 33 0.37 20.64 22.61
C ARG A 33 0.96 21.23 21.34
N LYS A 34 1.26 20.38 20.36
CA LYS A 34 1.74 20.82 19.05
C LYS A 34 0.70 21.66 18.31
N LEU A 35 -0.55 21.23 18.32
CA LEU A 35 -1.67 21.96 17.73
C LEU A 35 -1.93 23.29 18.45
N GLU A 36 -1.88 23.33 19.78
CA GLU A 36 -1.96 24.57 20.56
C GLU A 36 -0.89 25.57 20.10
N SER A 37 0.37 25.14 20.04
CA SER A 37 1.49 25.99 19.60
C SER A 37 1.28 26.53 18.18
N VAL A 38 0.85 25.70 17.24
CA VAL A 38 0.59 26.13 15.84
C VAL A 38 -0.57 27.13 15.76
N LEU A 39 -1.61 26.94 16.57
CA LEU A 39 -2.77 27.82 16.60
C LEU A 39 -2.45 29.17 17.25
N GLU A 40 -1.65 29.17 18.31
CA GLU A 40 -1.22 30.40 19.01
C GLU A 40 -0.26 31.25 18.19
N GLU A 41 0.61 30.62 17.39
CA GLU A 41 1.59 31.35 16.58
C GLU A 41 0.92 32.28 15.55
N LYS A 42 -0.24 31.88 15.02
CA LYS A 42 -0.83 32.52 13.82
C LYS A 42 -2.27 33.00 13.96
N TYR A 43 -3.04 32.48 14.92
CA TYR A 43 -4.49 32.67 14.92
C TYR A 43 -5.09 33.05 16.27
N PHE A 44 -4.48 32.65 17.39
CA PHE A 44 -5.04 32.83 18.73
C PHE A 44 -4.00 33.37 19.71
N LYS A 45 -4.43 34.05 20.78
CA LYS A 45 -3.54 34.49 21.86
C LYS A 45 -3.23 33.35 22.84
N GLU A 46 -4.20 32.47 23.03
CA GLU A 46 -4.15 31.29 23.89
C GLU A 46 -5.12 30.26 23.29
N ALA A 47 -4.66 29.03 23.10
CA ALA A 47 -5.45 27.93 22.53
C ALA A 47 -5.52 26.77 23.54
N ASN A 48 -6.66 26.08 23.54
CA ASN A 48 -6.83 24.86 24.32
C ASN A 48 -7.36 23.78 23.38
N VAL A 49 -6.56 22.72 23.17
CA VAL A 49 -6.87 21.65 22.23
C VAL A 49 -6.90 20.33 22.98
N ALA A 50 -8.04 19.66 22.91
CA ALA A 50 -8.18 18.28 23.37
C ALA A 50 -8.33 17.36 22.15
N ILE A 51 -7.44 16.38 22.01
CA ILE A 51 -7.51 15.36 20.95
C ILE A 51 -7.98 14.04 21.54
N SER A 52 -9.04 13.50 20.95
CA SER A 52 -9.50 12.13 21.16
C SER A 52 -9.46 11.37 19.85
N ILE A 53 -9.06 10.10 19.88
CA ILE A 53 -9.06 9.26 18.68
C ILE A 53 -10.50 8.87 18.34
N ALA A 54 -10.97 9.30 17.16
CA ALA A 54 -12.33 9.03 16.71
C ALA A 54 -12.48 7.62 16.11
N ASN A 55 -11.49 7.19 15.32
CA ASN A 55 -11.43 5.86 14.72
C ASN A 55 -9.99 5.36 14.78
N PHE A 56 -9.83 4.07 15.08
CA PHE A 56 -8.53 3.42 15.04
C PHE A 56 -8.30 2.79 13.68
N VAL A 57 -7.04 2.79 13.23
CA VAL A 57 -6.67 2.04 12.03
C VAL A 57 -6.77 0.56 12.37
N GLU A 58 -7.66 -0.13 11.66
CA GLU A 58 -7.74 -1.58 11.67
C GLU A 58 -6.90 -2.15 10.52
N GLY A 59 -6.36 -3.34 10.72
CA GLY A 59 -5.63 -4.05 9.69
C GLY A 59 -5.15 -5.40 10.20
N ASP A 60 -4.21 -5.99 9.49
CA ASP A 60 -3.61 -7.27 9.87
C ASP A 60 -2.09 -7.15 9.92
N VAL A 61 -1.50 -7.91 10.84
CA VAL A 61 -0.08 -8.26 10.83
C VAL A 61 0.02 -9.72 10.38
N LEU A 62 0.84 -10.00 9.37
CA LEU A 62 1.09 -11.38 8.95
C LEU A 62 2.27 -11.93 9.76
N VAL A 63 2.07 -13.03 10.49
CA VAL A 63 3.15 -13.79 11.12
C VAL A 63 3.35 -15.08 10.36
N THR A 64 4.56 -15.32 9.85
CA THR A 64 4.87 -16.48 9.01
C THR A 64 6.24 -17.08 9.30
N GLY A 65 6.49 -18.27 8.73
CA GLY A 65 7.71 -19.06 8.91
C GLY A 65 7.61 -20.04 10.09
N ALA A 66 8.72 -20.24 10.80
CA ALA A 66 8.90 -21.20 11.89
C ALA A 66 8.21 -20.77 13.20
N VAL A 67 6.91 -20.51 13.14
CA VAL A 67 6.01 -20.39 14.30
C VAL A 67 5.05 -21.57 14.31
N ARG A 68 4.44 -21.88 15.46
CA ARG A 68 3.54 -23.04 15.56
C ARG A 68 2.23 -22.87 14.78
N SER A 69 1.75 -21.64 14.64
CA SER A 69 0.50 -21.32 13.94
C SER A 69 0.68 -20.03 13.13
N PRO A 70 1.26 -20.12 11.92
CA PRO A 70 1.35 -19.00 10.99
C PRO A 70 -0.03 -18.46 10.62
N GLY A 71 -0.12 -17.16 10.34
CA GLY A 71 -1.36 -16.55 9.88
C GLY A 71 -1.41 -15.04 10.11
N ASN A 72 -2.54 -14.46 9.70
CA ASN A 72 -2.84 -13.07 9.98
C ASN A 72 -3.32 -12.91 11.42
N LEU A 73 -2.80 -11.88 12.09
CA LEU A 73 -3.26 -11.42 13.38
C LEU A 73 -3.97 -10.08 13.20
N PRO A 74 -5.20 -9.94 13.70
CA PRO A 74 -5.92 -8.68 13.63
C PRO A 74 -5.19 -7.64 14.46
N PHE A 75 -4.89 -6.51 13.83
CA PHE A 75 -4.39 -5.30 14.46
C PHE A 75 -5.54 -4.34 14.67
N ARG A 76 -5.70 -3.88 15.91
CA ARG A 76 -6.64 -2.82 16.25
C ARG A 76 -5.84 -1.67 16.84
N GLY A 77 -5.94 -0.49 16.23
CA GLY A 77 -5.15 0.68 16.63
C GLY A 77 -5.42 1.20 18.05
N ASP A 78 -6.43 0.68 18.74
CA ASP A 78 -6.69 0.93 20.17
C ASP A 78 -5.84 0.07 21.09
N SER A 79 -5.10 -0.89 20.53
CA SER A 79 -4.26 -1.83 21.23
C SER A 79 -2.83 -1.79 20.72
N ILE A 80 -1.89 -1.89 21.64
CA ILE A 80 -0.49 -2.12 21.31
C ILE A 80 -0.37 -3.61 20.94
N LEU A 81 0.28 -3.90 19.82
CA LEU A 81 0.70 -5.25 19.46
C LEU A 81 2.22 -5.25 19.30
N THR A 82 2.92 -6.02 20.13
CA THR A 82 4.38 -6.15 20.03
C THR A 82 4.79 -7.39 19.24
N LEU A 83 6.07 -7.48 18.84
CA LEU A 83 6.61 -8.62 18.13
C LEU A 83 6.52 -9.91 18.97
N VAL A 84 6.91 -9.83 20.24
CA VAL A 84 6.84 -10.99 21.15
C VAL A 84 5.39 -11.43 21.36
N GLU A 85 4.46 -10.49 21.51
CA GLU A 85 3.04 -10.80 21.63
C GLU A 85 2.48 -11.45 20.37
N ALA A 86 2.82 -10.93 19.19
CA ALA A 86 2.38 -11.51 17.93
C ALA A 86 2.87 -12.96 17.76
N ILE A 87 4.15 -13.22 18.03
CA ILE A 87 4.71 -14.59 17.98
C ILE A 87 4.03 -15.51 19.00
N SER A 88 3.73 -15.00 20.20
CA SER A 88 3.04 -15.75 21.24
C SER A 88 1.61 -16.12 20.82
N ARG A 89 0.87 -15.18 20.21
CA ARG A 89 -0.47 -15.41 19.66
C ARG A 89 -0.47 -16.38 18.47
N SER A 90 0.66 -16.47 17.76
CA SER A 90 0.93 -17.49 16.74
C SER A 90 1.42 -18.84 17.32
N GLY A 91 1.19 -19.09 18.62
CA GLY A 91 1.54 -20.35 19.29
C GLY A 91 3.00 -20.46 19.73
N GLY A 92 3.77 -19.39 19.60
CA GLY A 92 5.19 -19.33 19.92
C GLY A 92 6.11 -19.78 18.77
N LEU A 93 7.40 -19.64 19.00
CA LEU A 93 8.45 -20.14 18.10
C LEU A 93 8.35 -21.68 17.97
N ALA A 94 8.51 -22.19 16.75
CA ALA A 94 8.65 -23.62 16.52
C ALA A 94 10.00 -24.12 17.05
N ALA A 95 10.14 -25.44 17.28
CA ALA A 95 11.41 -26.03 17.73
C ALA A 95 12.53 -25.84 16.69
N THR A 96 12.17 -25.72 15.43
CA THR A 96 13.09 -25.42 14.33
C THR A 96 13.38 -23.94 14.19
N ALA A 97 12.80 -23.02 14.98
CA ALA A 97 12.95 -21.59 14.71
C ALA A 97 14.35 -21.03 15.00
N ALA A 98 14.86 -20.21 14.08
CA ALA A 98 15.98 -19.30 14.28
C ALA A 98 15.46 -17.97 14.87
N GLY A 99 15.02 -18.03 16.13
CA GLY A 99 14.41 -16.89 16.84
C GLY A 99 15.37 -15.71 17.09
N ASP A 100 16.66 -15.88 16.83
CA ASP A 100 17.68 -14.83 16.90
C ASP A 100 17.68 -13.90 15.69
N ARG A 101 17.01 -14.28 14.60
CA ARG A 101 17.00 -13.60 13.30
C ARG A 101 15.59 -13.34 12.79
N VAL A 102 14.65 -13.03 13.68
CA VAL A 102 13.28 -12.68 13.29
C VAL A 102 13.29 -11.36 12.53
N ARG A 103 12.55 -11.27 11.42
CA ARG A 103 12.49 -10.05 10.59
C ARG A 103 11.11 -9.46 10.58
N ILE A 104 11.03 -8.14 10.70
CA ILE A 104 9.83 -7.36 10.43
C ILE A 104 10.04 -6.66 9.09
N LEU A 105 9.19 -6.97 8.12
CA LEU A 105 9.12 -6.24 6.87
C LEU A 105 8.06 -5.14 7.00
N ARG A 106 8.49 -3.91 7.20
CA ARG A 106 7.64 -2.75 7.49
C ARG A 106 7.50 -1.84 6.29
N TRP A 107 6.27 -1.47 5.94
CA TRP A 107 6.01 -0.54 4.84
C TRP A 107 6.55 0.88 5.14
N VAL A 108 7.19 1.49 4.14
CA VAL A 108 7.70 2.87 4.21
C VAL A 108 6.67 3.83 3.57
N PRO A 109 6.14 4.83 4.30
CA PRO A 109 5.26 5.84 3.73
C PRO A 109 5.95 6.68 2.64
N GLY A 110 5.24 7.01 1.55
CA GLY A 110 5.79 7.88 0.50
C GLY A 110 5.43 7.49 -0.95
N GLY A 111 4.59 6.48 -1.15
CA GLY A 111 4.12 6.08 -2.49
C GLY A 111 4.96 5.01 -3.18
N SER A 112 6.11 4.63 -2.62
CA SER A 112 6.75 3.36 -2.95
C SER A 112 6.11 2.23 -2.11
N MET A 113 6.03 1.02 -2.65
CA MET A 113 5.68 -0.19 -1.86
C MET A 113 6.91 -0.80 -1.21
N GLU A 114 7.95 0.01 -0.99
CA GLU A 114 9.17 -0.44 -0.36
C GLU A 114 8.89 -0.83 1.09
N ARG A 115 9.56 -1.90 1.53
CA ARG A 115 9.53 -2.35 2.91
C ARG A 115 10.93 -2.29 3.48
N GLN A 116 11.07 -1.64 4.63
CA GLN A 116 12.26 -1.72 5.45
C GLN A 116 12.29 -3.09 6.14
N SER A 117 13.46 -3.74 6.16
CA SER A 117 13.68 -4.95 6.95
C SER A 117 14.31 -4.59 8.28
N ILE A 118 13.66 -4.97 9.38
CA ILE A 118 14.13 -4.78 10.75
C ILE A 118 14.40 -6.18 11.33
N GLU A 119 15.65 -6.48 11.66
CA GLU A 119 16.02 -7.75 12.29
C GLU A 119 15.98 -7.62 13.82
N VAL A 120 15.41 -8.62 14.49
CA VAL A 120 15.14 -8.62 15.92
C VAL A 120 15.48 -9.99 16.50
N ASN A 121 16.28 -10.01 17.57
CA ASN A 121 16.63 -11.23 18.29
C ASN A 121 15.59 -11.52 19.38
N VAL A 122 14.49 -12.18 18.98
CA VAL A 122 13.39 -12.57 19.88
C VAL A 122 13.83 -13.66 20.85
N GLN A 123 14.67 -14.59 20.42
CA GLN A 123 15.17 -15.67 21.28
C GLN A 123 15.88 -15.10 22.51
N ALA A 124 16.77 -14.12 22.33
CA ALA A 124 17.46 -13.46 23.43
C ALA A 124 16.48 -12.81 24.40
N MET A 125 15.45 -12.11 23.91
CA MET A 125 14.43 -11.47 24.77
C MET A 125 13.64 -12.50 25.60
N LEU A 126 13.30 -13.66 25.00
CA LEU A 126 12.61 -14.74 25.71
C LEU A 126 13.51 -15.43 26.74
N ASP A 127 14.79 -15.60 26.43
CA ASP A 127 15.76 -16.26 27.31
C ASP A 127 16.12 -15.38 28.52
N THR A 128 16.27 -14.07 28.32
CA THR A 128 16.67 -13.12 29.37
C THR A 128 15.50 -12.44 30.08
N MET A 129 14.29 -12.52 29.52
CA MET A 129 13.12 -11.74 29.94
C MET A 129 13.34 -10.21 29.87
N ASP A 130 14.28 -9.74 29.04
CA ASP A 130 14.51 -8.33 28.75
C ASP A 130 13.86 -7.94 27.42
N PHE A 131 12.73 -7.24 27.50
CA PHE A 131 11.94 -6.80 26.34
C PHE A 131 12.25 -5.36 25.91
N SER A 132 13.35 -4.77 26.38
CA SER A 132 13.74 -3.39 26.02
C SER A 132 13.95 -3.17 24.51
N LYS A 133 14.16 -4.26 23.75
CA LYS A 133 14.32 -4.26 22.29
C LYS A 133 13.09 -4.74 21.52
N ASP A 134 11.99 -5.06 22.22
CA ASP A 134 10.75 -5.49 21.57
C ASP A 134 10.22 -4.38 20.66
N GLN A 135 9.62 -4.77 19.55
CA GLN A 135 9.18 -3.85 18.52
C GLN A 135 7.66 -3.74 18.53
N TYR A 136 7.15 -2.50 18.53
CA TYR A 136 5.76 -2.25 18.22
C TYR A 136 5.50 -2.60 16.76
N LEU A 137 4.50 -3.42 16.50
CA LEU A 137 4.07 -3.74 15.14
C LEU A 137 3.07 -2.72 14.65
N ARG A 138 3.05 -2.54 13.33
CA ARG A 138 2.15 -1.62 12.62
C ARG A 138 1.21 -2.42 11.72
N PRO A 139 0.03 -1.87 11.38
CA PRO A 139 -0.81 -2.47 10.35
C PRO A 139 0.01 -2.78 9.10
N ARG A 140 -0.20 -3.97 8.54
CA ARG A 140 0.49 -4.51 7.36
C ARG A 140 1.96 -4.89 7.56
N ASP A 141 2.51 -4.83 8.77
CA ASP A 141 3.81 -5.45 9.05
C ASP A 141 3.76 -6.96 8.75
N ILE A 142 4.89 -7.49 8.28
CA ILE A 142 5.05 -8.93 8.06
C ILE A 142 6.19 -9.40 8.94
N VAL A 143 5.87 -10.24 9.90
CA VAL A 143 6.80 -10.91 10.79
C VAL A 143 7.19 -12.23 10.17
N VAL A 144 8.48 -12.40 9.95
CA VAL A 144 9.05 -13.57 9.30
C VAL A 144 10.02 -14.24 10.28
N VAL A 145 9.70 -15.46 10.68
CA VAL A 145 10.53 -16.28 11.58
C VAL A 145 11.23 -17.36 10.75
N PRO A 146 12.55 -17.29 10.53
CA PRO A 146 13.27 -18.33 9.80
C PRO A 146 13.43 -19.61 10.63
N SER A 147 13.74 -20.75 9.99
CA SER A 147 14.16 -21.98 10.68
C SER A 147 15.69 -22.04 10.88
N ARG A 148 16.17 -22.84 11.83
CA ARG A 148 17.57 -23.16 12.09
C ARG A 148 18.09 -24.05 10.98
N GLY A 149 19.27 -23.71 10.44
CA GLY A 149 19.82 -24.38 9.26
C GLY A 149 19.34 -23.75 7.94
N GLU A 150 18.26 -22.94 7.96
CA GLU A 150 18.00 -21.92 6.94
C GLU A 150 18.94 -20.73 7.20
N GLU A 151 20.26 -20.97 7.19
CA GLU A 151 21.23 -19.88 7.29
C GLU A 151 21.20 -19.05 6.00
N GLU A 152 20.81 -17.78 6.15
CA GLU A 152 21.03 -16.66 5.23
C GLU A 152 20.94 -17.02 3.73
N GLY A 153 19.70 -17.10 3.22
CA GLY A 153 19.43 -16.78 1.82
C GLY A 153 20.14 -17.63 0.77
N ARG A 154 20.60 -18.85 1.10
CA ARG A 154 21.39 -19.60 0.11
C ARG A 154 20.57 -20.33 -0.94
N ASN A 155 19.28 -20.61 -0.74
CA ASN A 155 18.43 -21.24 -1.76
C ASN A 155 16.93 -21.15 -1.37
N GLU A 156 16.39 -19.97 -1.07
CA GLU A 156 14.93 -19.82 -0.83
C GLU A 156 14.37 -18.51 -1.39
N PHE A 157 13.05 -18.46 -1.59
CA PHE A 157 12.28 -17.24 -1.81
C PHE A 157 11.09 -17.20 -0.83
N LEU A 158 10.62 -16.00 -0.51
CA LEU A 158 9.49 -15.79 0.42
C LEU A 158 8.23 -15.48 -0.38
N ALA A 159 7.21 -16.33 -0.30
CA ALA A 159 5.92 -16.09 -0.93
C ALA A 159 4.94 -15.45 0.07
N LEU A 160 4.31 -14.34 -0.29
CA LEU A 160 3.42 -13.57 0.58
C LEU A 160 2.13 -13.17 -0.12
N GLY A 161 1.09 -12.94 0.69
CA GLY A 161 -0.22 -12.46 0.23
C GLY A 161 -1.16 -13.58 -0.20
N GLU A 162 -1.97 -13.37 -1.23
CA GLU A 162 -2.98 -14.31 -1.74
C GLU A 162 -2.36 -15.44 -2.58
N VAL A 163 -1.59 -16.26 -1.88
CA VAL A 163 -1.10 -17.56 -2.36
C VAL A 163 -1.64 -18.64 -1.45
N LYS A 164 -1.76 -19.88 -1.94
CA LYS A 164 -2.32 -20.97 -1.09
C LYS A 164 -1.41 -21.32 0.08
N THR A 165 -0.10 -21.32 -0.15
CA THR A 165 0.90 -21.62 0.88
C THR A 165 1.87 -20.44 1.02
N PRO A 166 1.56 -19.45 1.87
CA PRO A 166 2.49 -18.35 2.15
C PRO A 166 3.65 -18.83 3.03
N GLY A 167 4.76 -18.09 3.01
CA GLY A 167 5.98 -18.41 3.76
C GLY A 167 7.19 -18.67 2.87
N PHE A 168 8.25 -19.22 3.44
CA PHE A 168 9.45 -19.57 2.70
C PHE A 168 9.25 -20.81 1.84
N HIS A 169 9.86 -20.78 0.66
CA HIS A 169 9.86 -21.87 -0.31
C HIS A 169 11.26 -22.10 -0.85
N PRO A 170 11.60 -23.34 -1.21
CA PRO A 170 12.91 -23.66 -1.77
C PRO A 170 13.10 -22.94 -3.11
N TYR A 171 14.27 -22.37 -3.27
CA TYR A 171 14.80 -21.87 -4.52
C TYR A 171 15.76 -22.91 -5.11
N THR A 172 15.56 -23.22 -6.39
CA THR A 172 16.49 -24.00 -7.19
C THR A 172 16.95 -23.18 -8.39
N GLU A 173 18.13 -23.48 -8.94
CA GLU A 173 18.56 -22.82 -10.17
C GLU A 173 17.51 -22.97 -11.29
N GLY A 174 17.27 -21.87 -12.01
CA GLY A 174 16.23 -21.82 -13.04
C GLY A 174 14.79 -21.74 -12.52
N LEU A 175 14.57 -21.40 -11.24
CA LEU A 175 13.25 -21.06 -10.74
C LEU A 175 12.74 -19.77 -11.40
N ASP A 176 11.51 -19.81 -11.91
CA ASP A 176 10.80 -18.69 -12.51
C ASP A 176 9.43 -18.52 -11.86
N VAL A 177 8.68 -17.49 -12.27
CA VAL A 177 7.37 -17.16 -11.68
C VAL A 177 6.38 -18.32 -11.81
N ILE A 178 6.34 -19.00 -12.96
CA ILE A 178 5.42 -20.13 -13.15
C ILE A 178 5.70 -21.26 -12.14
N LYS A 179 6.97 -21.64 -12.00
CA LYS A 179 7.39 -22.65 -11.02
C LYS A 179 7.14 -22.18 -9.59
N ALA A 180 7.40 -20.91 -9.29
CA ALA A 180 7.13 -20.33 -7.98
C ALA A 180 5.64 -20.40 -7.62
N VAL A 181 4.75 -20.01 -8.54
CA VAL A 181 3.29 -20.11 -8.36
C VAL A 181 2.86 -21.57 -8.14
N SER A 182 3.51 -22.51 -8.82
CA SER A 182 3.25 -23.94 -8.63
C SER A 182 3.69 -24.44 -7.25
N LEU A 183 4.88 -24.02 -6.77
CA LEU A 183 5.41 -24.37 -5.45
C LEU A 183 4.52 -23.85 -4.30
N VAL A 184 3.97 -22.65 -4.44
CA VAL A 184 3.06 -22.06 -3.44
C VAL A 184 1.64 -22.64 -3.50
N GLY A 185 1.39 -23.66 -4.35
CA GLY A 185 0.09 -24.32 -4.50
C GLY A 185 -0.93 -23.57 -5.36
N GLY A 186 -0.49 -22.52 -6.06
CA GLY A 186 -1.32 -21.59 -6.83
C GLY A 186 -1.70 -20.33 -6.05
N LEU A 187 -2.44 -19.46 -6.72
CA LEU A 187 -2.94 -18.21 -6.15
C LEU A 187 -4.25 -18.43 -5.38
N GLY A 188 -4.54 -17.54 -4.43
CA GLY A 188 -5.80 -17.47 -3.71
C GLY A 188 -6.95 -16.94 -4.58
N GLU A 189 -8.19 -17.18 -4.15
CA GLU A 189 -9.41 -16.73 -4.86
C GLU A 189 -9.46 -15.21 -5.02
N PHE A 190 -8.93 -14.48 -4.03
CA PHE A 190 -8.94 -13.02 -3.99
C PHE A 190 -7.61 -12.41 -4.42
N ALA A 191 -6.74 -13.19 -5.06
CA ALA A 191 -5.48 -12.67 -5.57
C ALA A 191 -5.72 -11.53 -6.56
N ASP A 192 -4.92 -10.48 -6.42
CA ASP A 192 -4.78 -9.45 -7.44
C ASP A 192 -3.64 -9.87 -8.39
N TRP A 193 -4.04 -10.40 -9.55
CA TRP A 193 -3.13 -10.98 -10.54
C TRP A 193 -2.29 -9.91 -11.23
N GLY A 194 -2.84 -8.71 -11.44
CA GLY A 194 -2.13 -7.59 -12.07
C GLY A 194 -1.21 -6.85 -11.10
N GLY A 195 -1.53 -6.90 -9.82
CA GLY A 195 -0.76 -6.22 -8.78
C GLY A 195 0.40 -7.04 -8.19
N ALA A 196 0.72 -8.23 -8.69
CA ALA A 196 1.84 -9.01 -8.13
C ALA A 196 3.21 -8.36 -8.39
N ARG A 197 4.18 -8.67 -7.54
CA ARG A 197 5.57 -8.16 -7.66
C ARG A 197 6.56 -9.09 -7.00
N ILE A 198 7.80 -8.98 -7.46
CA ILE A 198 8.96 -9.55 -6.77
C ILE A 198 9.69 -8.39 -6.08
N LEU A 199 9.93 -8.51 -4.77
CA LEU A 199 10.84 -7.63 -4.05
C LEU A 199 12.19 -8.34 -3.98
N ARG A 200 13.17 -7.79 -4.68
CA ARG A 200 14.50 -8.39 -4.82
C ARG A 200 15.52 -7.64 -3.95
N PRO A 201 16.17 -8.30 -2.98
CA PRO A 201 17.12 -7.64 -2.10
C PRO A 201 18.33 -7.11 -2.89
N ARG A 202 18.76 -5.89 -2.58
CA ARG A 202 19.99 -5.25 -3.08
C ARG A 202 21.08 -5.32 -2.01
N SER A 203 22.34 -5.16 -2.43
CA SER A 203 23.49 -5.08 -1.53
C SER A 203 23.44 -3.90 -0.56
N SER A 204 22.63 -2.88 -0.84
CA SER A 204 22.39 -1.73 0.05
C SER A 204 21.46 -2.05 1.23
N GLY A 205 20.81 -3.22 1.25
CA GLY A 205 19.76 -3.56 2.22
C GLY A 205 18.36 -3.10 1.82
N GLU A 206 18.23 -2.37 0.71
CA GLU A 206 16.94 -2.01 0.10
C GLU A 206 16.43 -3.11 -0.84
N TYR A 207 15.15 -3.07 -1.20
CA TYR A 207 14.56 -4.00 -2.16
C TYR A 207 14.25 -3.32 -3.50
N ALA A 208 14.72 -3.89 -4.60
CA ALA A 208 14.23 -3.56 -5.93
C ALA A 208 12.82 -4.12 -6.13
N VAL A 209 11.88 -3.31 -6.58
CA VAL A 209 10.56 -3.79 -6.98
C VAL A 209 10.61 -4.19 -8.46
N VAL A 210 10.30 -5.45 -8.74
CA VAL A 210 10.10 -5.97 -10.11
C VAL A 210 8.59 -6.19 -10.29
N PRO A 211 7.90 -5.33 -11.07
CA PRO A 211 6.48 -5.51 -11.36
C PRO A 211 6.23 -6.83 -12.09
N LEU A 212 5.12 -7.49 -11.78
CA LEU A 212 4.79 -8.79 -12.33
C LEU A 212 3.28 -8.93 -12.55
N ASP A 213 2.84 -8.84 -13.80
CA ASP A 213 1.44 -9.03 -14.17
C ASP A 213 1.17 -10.52 -14.46
N LEU A 214 0.63 -11.22 -13.46
CA LEU A 214 0.30 -12.65 -13.56
C LEU A 214 -0.89 -12.89 -14.50
N SER A 215 -1.73 -11.88 -14.76
CA SER A 215 -2.85 -11.98 -15.70
C SER A 215 -2.31 -12.16 -17.12
N ARG A 216 -1.28 -11.40 -17.50
CA ARG A 216 -0.59 -11.58 -18.77
C ARG A 216 0.03 -12.97 -18.88
N LEU A 217 0.66 -13.44 -17.80
CA LEU A 217 1.36 -14.72 -17.80
C LEU A 217 0.41 -15.92 -17.91
N PHE A 218 -0.63 -15.98 -17.09
CA PHE A 218 -1.48 -17.17 -16.96
C PHE A 218 -2.80 -17.08 -17.75
N SER A 219 -3.34 -15.87 -17.98
CA SER A 219 -4.57 -15.70 -18.75
C SER A 219 -4.29 -15.44 -20.23
N ALA A 220 -3.34 -14.57 -20.54
CA ALA A 220 -2.96 -14.26 -21.92
C ALA A 220 -1.81 -15.13 -22.47
N ALA A 221 -1.24 -16.01 -21.64
CA ALA A 221 -0.11 -16.88 -21.99
C ALA A 221 1.13 -16.13 -22.52
N ASP A 222 1.32 -14.89 -22.11
CA ASP A 222 2.47 -14.07 -22.49
C ASP A 222 3.71 -14.46 -21.69
N MET A 223 4.53 -15.35 -22.26
CA MET A 223 5.74 -15.85 -21.60
C MET A 223 6.83 -14.77 -21.45
N SER A 224 6.72 -13.61 -22.12
CA SER A 224 7.72 -12.53 -21.99
C SER A 224 7.74 -11.91 -20.60
N VAL A 225 6.65 -12.05 -19.83
CA VAL A 225 6.58 -11.56 -18.44
C VAL A 225 7.04 -12.60 -17.41
N ASN A 226 7.40 -13.83 -17.82
CA ASN A 226 7.87 -14.88 -16.91
C ASN A 226 9.28 -14.58 -16.41
N GLN A 227 9.38 -13.87 -15.28
CA GLN A 227 10.66 -13.47 -14.71
C GLN A 227 11.34 -14.63 -13.96
N PRO A 228 12.69 -14.75 -14.03
CA PRO A 228 13.42 -15.63 -13.13
C PRO A 228 13.37 -15.07 -11.71
N LEU A 229 13.14 -15.95 -10.73
CA LEU A 229 13.34 -15.62 -9.33
C LEU A 229 14.84 -15.71 -9.00
N GLN A 230 15.22 -15.05 -7.92
CA GLN A 230 16.52 -15.08 -7.31
C GLN A 230 16.41 -15.48 -5.85
N LYS A 231 17.54 -15.91 -5.29
CA LYS A 231 17.64 -16.23 -3.87
C LYS A 231 17.33 -14.99 -3.03
N GLY A 232 16.47 -15.16 -2.03
CA GLY A 232 16.02 -14.08 -1.16
C GLY A 232 14.94 -13.18 -1.75
N ASP A 233 14.46 -13.46 -2.97
CA ASP A 233 13.31 -12.74 -3.53
C ASP A 233 12.08 -12.92 -2.64
N ILE A 234 11.28 -11.87 -2.55
CA ILE A 234 9.94 -11.92 -1.97
C ILE A 234 8.93 -11.87 -3.11
N PHE A 235 8.27 -12.99 -3.38
CA PHE A 235 7.15 -13.06 -4.31
C PHE A 235 5.86 -12.64 -3.59
N PHE A 236 5.36 -11.45 -3.87
CA PHE A 236 4.20 -10.89 -3.19
C PHE A 236 3.00 -10.73 -4.12
N VAL A 237 1.89 -11.37 -3.75
CA VAL A 237 0.62 -11.32 -4.47
C VAL A 237 -0.42 -10.63 -3.59
N PRO A 238 -0.78 -9.36 -3.83
CA PRO A 238 -1.79 -8.68 -3.01
C PRO A 238 -3.18 -9.33 -3.10
N SER A 239 -4.03 -8.97 -2.13
CA SER A 239 -5.46 -9.33 -2.13
C SER A 239 -6.30 -8.18 -2.65
N VAL A 240 -7.24 -8.46 -3.55
CA VAL A 240 -8.24 -7.47 -3.98
C VAL A 240 -9.14 -7.01 -2.83
N ARG A 241 -9.19 -7.76 -1.72
CA ARG A 241 -9.90 -7.37 -0.48
C ARG A 241 -9.18 -6.26 0.27
N ASN A 242 -7.85 -6.23 0.18
CA ASN A 242 -6.98 -5.31 0.91
C ASN A 242 -6.49 -4.14 0.06
N LEU A 243 -6.78 -4.15 -1.24
CA LEU A 243 -6.68 -2.95 -2.07
C LEU A 243 -7.66 -1.94 -1.50
N VAL A 244 -7.12 -0.90 -0.86
CA VAL A 244 -7.88 0.35 -0.69
C VAL A 244 -8.17 0.79 -2.12
N ARG A 245 -9.41 0.55 -2.56
CA ARG A 245 -9.84 0.98 -3.89
C ARG A 245 -9.66 2.48 -3.91
N ALA A 246 -8.70 2.94 -4.69
CA ALA A 246 -8.55 4.35 -4.93
C ALA A 246 -9.90 4.84 -5.48
N GLN A 247 -10.42 5.93 -4.96
CA GLN A 247 -11.68 6.48 -5.41
C GLN A 247 -11.40 7.75 -6.18
N VAL A 248 -11.93 7.83 -7.39
CA VAL A 248 -11.92 9.05 -8.20
C VAL A 248 -13.34 9.53 -8.42
N PHE A 249 -13.50 10.83 -8.68
CA PHE A 249 -14.82 11.42 -8.91
C PHE A 249 -14.93 11.89 -10.35
N LEU A 250 -15.84 11.29 -11.11
CA LEU A 250 -16.11 11.67 -12.49
C LEU A 250 -17.35 12.56 -12.54
N LEU A 251 -17.19 13.81 -12.96
CA LEU A 251 -18.19 14.87 -12.91
C LEU A 251 -18.35 15.56 -14.28
N GLY A 252 -19.52 16.18 -14.48
CA GLY A 252 -19.83 16.96 -15.68
C GLY A 252 -20.40 16.09 -16.82
N GLU A 253 -20.04 16.44 -18.06
CA GLU A 253 -20.61 15.89 -19.29
C GLU A 253 -20.10 14.49 -19.65
N VAL A 254 -20.45 13.52 -18.81
CA VAL A 254 -20.19 12.09 -19.02
C VAL A 254 -21.48 11.27 -18.96
N ASN A 255 -21.51 10.12 -19.63
CA ASN A 255 -22.70 9.27 -19.64
C ASN A 255 -22.96 8.58 -18.28
N LYS A 256 -21.93 8.38 -17.46
CA LYS A 256 -22.05 7.87 -16.08
C LYS A 256 -21.18 8.67 -15.12
N ALA A 257 -21.76 9.72 -14.54
CA ALA A 257 -21.10 10.49 -13.49
C ALA A 257 -21.19 9.77 -12.12
N GLY A 258 -20.26 10.11 -11.23
CA GLY A 258 -20.26 9.62 -9.86
C GLY A 258 -18.88 9.23 -9.35
N ALA A 259 -18.87 8.65 -8.15
CA ALA A 259 -17.65 8.12 -7.57
C ALA A 259 -17.32 6.76 -8.20
N VAL A 260 -16.08 6.62 -8.66
CA VAL A 260 -15.60 5.44 -9.37
C VAL A 260 -14.52 4.76 -8.55
N SER A 261 -14.69 3.45 -8.34
CA SER A 261 -13.64 2.61 -7.78
C SER A 261 -12.56 2.36 -8.82
N LEU A 262 -11.33 2.70 -8.48
CA LEU A 262 -10.16 2.57 -9.32
C LEU A 262 -9.28 1.43 -8.81
N THR A 263 -8.93 0.52 -9.71
CA THR A 263 -7.85 -0.45 -9.49
C THR A 263 -6.55 0.20 -9.96
N PRO A 264 -5.60 0.52 -9.07
CA PRO A 264 -4.36 1.18 -9.48
C PRO A 264 -3.57 0.33 -10.47
N GLY A 265 -3.10 0.92 -11.56
CA GLY A 265 -2.28 0.21 -12.54
C GLY A 265 -1.90 1.07 -13.75
N PRO A 266 -1.09 0.54 -14.67
CA PRO A 266 -0.66 1.28 -15.88
C PRO A 266 -1.83 1.65 -16.80
N ASN A 267 -2.98 0.99 -16.64
CA ASN A 267 -4.18 1.25 -17.41
C ASN A 267 -5.20 2.17 -16.72
N SER A 268 -4.96 2.57 -15.48
CA SER A 268 -5.87 3.46 -14.74
C SER A 268 -5.62 4.91 -15.13
N THR A 269 -6.07 5.29 -16.33
CA THR A 269 -5.85 6.61 -16.93
C THR A 269 -7.17 7.30 -17.27
N VAL A 270 -7.15 8.62 -17.46
CA VAL A 270 -8.37 9.45 -17.54
C VAL A 270 -9.22 9.10 -18.76
N ALA A 271 -8.63 9.02 -19.96
CA ALA A 271 -9.39 8.71 -21.17
C ALA A 271 -9.99 7.30 -21.10
N ARG A 272 -9.23 6.32 -20.59
CA ARG A 272 -9.72 4.94 -20.39
C ARG A 272 -10.85 4.87 -19.38
N LEU A 273 -10.71 5.53 -18.23
CA LEU A 273 -11.77 5.60 -17.22
C LEU A 273 -13.07 6.13 -17.83
N ILE A 274 -12.99 7.22 -18.60
CA ILE A 274 -14.16 7.83 -19.25
C ILE A 274 -14.81 6.84 -20.22
N LEU A 275 -14.03 6.14 -21.05
CA LEU A 275 -14.54 5.12 -21.98
C LEU A 275 -15.22 3.95 -21.26
N GLU A 276 -14.57 3.40 -20.23
CA GLU A 276 -15.12 2.31 -19.40
C GLU A 276 -16.45 2.70 -18.75
N HIS A 277 -16.61 3.99 -18.45
CA HIS A 277 -17.83 4.56 -17.86
C HIS A 277 -18.83 5.07 -18.90
N GLY A 278 -18.75 4.55 -20.13
CA GLY A 278 -19.72 4.81 -21.19
C GLY A 278 -19.43 6.04 -22.03
N GLY A 279 -18.26 6.65 -21.87
CA GLY A 279 -17.80 7.80 -22.65
C GLY A 279 -18.40 9.14 -22.18
N MET A 280 -18.03 10.18 -22.92
CA MET A 280 -18.54 11.54 -22.73
C MET A 280 -19.92 11.69 -23.39
N THR A 281 -20.71 12.67 -22.93
CA THR A 281 -21.94 13.05 -23.64
C THR A 281 -21.60 13.79 -24.95
N GLN A 282 -22.58 13.96 -25.84
CA GLN A 282 -22.40 14.76 -27.06
C GLN A 282 -22.12 16.25 -26.80
N PHE A 283 -22.48 16.75 -25.61
CA PHE A 283 -22.32 18.14 -25.19
C PHE A 283 -20.96 18.40 -24.53
N ALA A 284 -20.20 17.35 -24.21
CA ALA A 284 -18.89 17.46 -23.60
C ALA A 284 -17.86 18.20 -24.45
N ASN A 285 -16.96 18.94 -23.80
CA ASN A 285 -15.76 19.51 -24.40
C ASN A 285 -14.54 18.63 -24.08
N PRO A 286 -14.17 17.71 -24.98
CA PRO A 286 -13.10 16.75 -24.72
C PRO A 286 -11.70 17.40 -24.68
N GLY A 287 -11.55 18.62 -25.21
CA GLY A 287 -10.28 19.34 -25.26
C GLY A 287 -9.93 20.11 -23.98
N LYS A 288 -10.88 20.20 -23.02
CA LYS A 288 -10.73 20.99 -21.80
C LYS A 288 -11.05 20.19 -20.54
N VAL A 289 -10.87 18.88 -20.56
CA VAL A 289 -11.10 18.04 -19.38
C VAL A 289 -10.15 18.49 -18.27
N GLN A 290 -10.68 18.68 -17.08
CA GLN A 290 -9.92 19.11 -15.92
C GLN A 290 -9.73 17.96 -14.96
N ILE A 291 -8.51 17.80 -14.47
CA ILE A 291 -8.20 16.88 -13.37
C ILE A 291 -7.76 17.75 -12.21
N GLN A 292 -8.54 17.76 -11.14
CA GLN A 292 -8.15 18.37 -9.89
C GLN A 292 -7.53 17.28 -9.02
N ARG A 293 -6.23 17.43 -8.77
CA ARG A 293 -5.45 16.52 -7.93
C ARG A 293 -5.02 17.25 -6.67
N THR A 294 -5.25 16.63 -5.53
CA THR A 294 -4.69 17.11 -4.26
C THR A 294 -3.24 16.65 -4.20
N THR A 295 -2.29 17.59 -4.19
CA THR A 295 -0.88 17.27 -4.03
C THR A 295 -0.58 16.87 -2.59
N PRO A 296 0.57 16.22 -2.32
CA PRO A 296 0.92 15.81 -0.97
C PRO A 296 0.84 16.98 0.02
N ASP A 297 1.26 18.19 -0.35
CA ASP A 297 1.18 19.39 0.50
C ASP A 297 -0.24 19.89 0.83
N GLY A 298 -1.29 19.23 0.33
CA GLY A 298 -2.70 19.58 0.53
C GLY A 298 -3.23 20.64 -0.45
N SER A 299 -2.37 21.20 -1.31
CA SER A 299 -2.82 22.13 -2.35
C SER A 299 -3.55 21.39 -3.48
N LYS A 300 -4.43 22.08 -4.20
CA LYS A 300 -5.12 21.52 -5.37
C LYS A 300 -4.42 21.96 -6.64
N LYS A 301 -3.89 21.00 -7.39
CA LYS A 301 -3.36 21.21 -8.73
C LYS A 301 -4.43 20.86 -9.76
N THR A 302 -4.75 21.81 -10.64
CA THR A 302 -5.63 21.55 -11.78
C THR A 302 -4.80 21.33 -13.04
N MET A 303 -4.99 20.18 -13.68
CA MET A 303 -4.40 19.86 -14.98
C MET A 303 -5.49 19.95 -16.04
N LEU A 304 -5.21 20.66 -17.13
CA LEU A 304 -6.06 20.67 -18.32
C LEU A 304 -5.55 19.60 -19.27
N VAL A 305 -6.43 18.73 -19.73
CA VAL A 305 -6.09 17.60 -20.59
C VAL A 305 -7.00 17.59 -21.81
N ASP A 306 -6.38 17.48 -22.98
CA ASP A 306 -7.09 17.27 -24.24
C ASP A 306 -7.29 15.77 -24.47
N ILE A 307 -8.37 15.24 -23.90
CA ILE A 307 -8.79 13.85 -24.08
C ILE A 307 -9.29 13.63 -25.51
N GLY A 308 -9.81 14.67 -26.17
CA GLY A 308 -10.27 14.59 -27.55
C GLY A 308 -9.14 14.21 -28.51
N ARG A 309 -7.96 14.80 -28.31
CA ARG A 309 -6.74 14.43 -29.03
C ARG A 309 -6.35 12.97 -28.78
N ILE A 310 -6.29 12.54 -27.52
CA ILE A 310 -5.93 11.15 -27.14
C ILE A 310 -6.87 10.15 -27.82
N LEU A 311 -8.18 10.38 -27.77
CA LEU A 311 -9.18 9.47 -28.35
C LEU A 311 -9.13 9.44 -29.88
N LYS A 312 -8.82 10.57 -30.53
CA LYS A 312 -8.76 10.68 -31.99
C LYS A 312 -7.47 10.10 -32.56
N GLU A 313 -6.34 10.34 -31.90
CA GLU A 313 -5.00 9.91 -32.35
C GLU A 313 -4.67 8.50 -31.87
N GLY A 314 -5.38 7.99 -30.85
CA GLY A 314 -5.11 6.70 -30.23
C GLY A 314 -3.90 6.71 -29.29
N SER A 315 -3.41 7.89 -28.92
CA SER A 315 -2.19 8.11 -28.12
C SER A 315 -2.41 7.88 -26.62
N PHE A 316 -2.85 6.67 -26.24
CA PHE A 316 -3.12 6.33 -24.83
C PHE A 316 -1.86 6.28 -23.96
N GLU A 317 -0.68 6.19 -24.56
CA GLU A 317 0.62 6.35 -23.89
C GLU A 317 0.84 7.77 -23.34
N GLU A 318 0.13 8.76 -23.87
CA GLU A 318 0.15 10.15 -23.40
C GLU A 318 -1.02 10.46 -22.43
N ASP A 319 -1.84 9.46 -22.11
CA ASP A 319 -2.98 9.62 -21.21
C ASP A 319 -2.51 9.80 -19.76
N VAL A 320 -3.30 10.54 -18.99
CA VAL A 320 -2.90 10.94 -17.64
C VAL A 320 -3.24 9.83 -16.65
N PRO A 321 -2.25 9.28 -15.90
CA PRO A 321 -2.51 8.29 -14.88
C PRO A 321 -3.26 8.91 -13.71
N LEU A 322 -4.31 8.22 -13.27
CA LEU A 322 -5.17 8.63 -12.18
C LEU A 322 -4.54 8.29 -10.82
N GLN A 323 -4.82 9.14 -9.84
CA GLN A 323 -4.45 8.95 -8.44
C GLN A 323 -5.71 8.92 -7.57
N ASP A 324 -5.57 8.32 -6.39
CA ASP A 324 -6.63 8.34 -5.39
C ASP A 324 -7.07 9.77 -5.06
N GLY A 325 -8.37 9.99 -5.00
CA GLY A 325 -8.98 11.29 -4.74
C GLY A 325 -9.02 12.26 -5.93
N ASP A 326 -8.53 11.88 -7.12
CA ASP A 326 -8.63 12.74 -8.31
C ASP A 326 -10.10 13.09 -8.62
N VAL A 327 -10.35 14.35 -8.93
CA VAL A 327 -11.66 14.83 -9.43
C VAL A 327 -11.52 15.18 -10.90
N ILE A 328 -12.17 14.40 -11.75
CA ILE A 328 -12.21 14.58 -13.20
C ILE A 328 -13.49 15.32 -13.55
N ILE A 329 -13.34 16.51 -14.13
CA ILE A 329 -14.45 17.36 -14.55
C ILE A 329 -14.41 17.45 -16.07
N VAL A 330 -15.45 16.92 -16.71
CA VAL A 330 -15.66 17.06 -18.15
C VAL A 330 -16.58 18.26 -18.37
N PRO A 331 -16.06 19.42 -18.81
CA PRO A 331 -16.91 20.58 -19.00
C PRO A 331 -17.81 20.41 -20.23
N GLU A 332 -18.92 21.13 -20.24
CA GLU A 332 -19.74 21.30 -21.44
C GLU A 332 -18.98 22.13 -22.50
N LYS A 333 -19.28 21.90 -23.78
CA LYS A 333 -18.92 22.83 -24.85
C LYS A 333 -19.61 24.15 -24.53
N GLY A 334 -18.82 25.20 -24.29
CA GLY A 334 -19.38 26.54 -24.24
C GLY A 334 -20.17 26.79 -25.52
N LEU A 335 -21.45 27.16 -25.41
CA LEU A 335 -22.17 27.74 -26.52
C LEU A 335 -21.31 28.90 -27.03
N LEU A 336 -20.96 28.86 -28.31
CA LEU A 336 -20.32 29.96 -29.02
C LEU A 336 -21.17 31.22 -28.79
N GLY A 337 -20.72 32.08 -27.87
CA GLY A 337 -21.10 33.48 -27.87
C GLY A 337 -20.19 34.19 -28.86
N LEU A 338 -20.78 34.50 -30.04
CA LEU A 338 -20.42 35.52 -31.03
C LEU A 338 -18.95 35.95 -31.15
#